data_AF-A0A1H5MQK0-F1
#
_entry.id   AF-A0A1H5MQK0-F1
#
_cell.length_a   1.000
_cell.length_b   1.000
_cell.length_c   1.000
_cell.angle_alpha   90.00
_cell.angle_beta   90.00
_cell.angle_gamma   90.00
#
_symmetry.space_group_name_H-M   'P 1'
#
loop_
_entity.id
_entity.type
_entity.pdbx_description
1 polymer ?
#
loop_
_entity_poly.entity_id
_entity_poly.type
_entity_poly.pdbx_seq_one_letter_code
_entity_poly.pdbx_strand_id
1 'polypeptide(L)'
;MRLTRRSFSSALTATLASPALIGRAGAQGATIKIGMVLPVTGPAAEQGRYALTGAKLALEAVNKAGGVLGKQVELMTEDDQTTNPGVVLAFSKLAAQSDIVAFLGSIRSTQVHAMAPDVQKLGKPVMFGGTDPTLTHMGNPWLFRFRPNDSYSGRVLADYGVNTLGKKNWAIVHSTDAFGTAGGKALADALDKIGAKVALDQGYANQSQDFTPVVLAVKQSGADILGSYFTFENDLGIFARQLRQLGVNIPYVGSPSIVNVTATKLAGPALYGTFGVADYAEDSSEASKVFGKLYREVAKVAPDNQASWTYDALTVLCAAINKAGKTDPAAIREAIIGTKGFAGAEGVYNFDANGDGLHGYNIVRNEKGNIVYDKHIDFTD
;
A
#
# COMPACT_ATOMS: atom_id res chain seq x y z
N MET A 1 -28.70 90.06 18.40
CA MET A 1 -29.30 90.93 17.36
C MET A 1 -28.60 90.68 16.04
N ARG A 2 -29.34 90.16 15.03
CA ARG A 2 -29.05 90.07 13.57
C ARG A 2 -27.84 89.19 13.14
N LEU A 3 -28.00 88.06 12.40
CA LEU A 3 -28.31 87.89 10.94
C LEU A 3 -27.39 88.79 10.06
N THR A 4 -26.61 88.36 9.05
CA THR A 4 -26.77 87.27 8.05
C THR A 4 -25.58 87.23 7.06
N ARG A 5 -25.30 86.03 6.53
CA ARG A 5 -24.99 85.62 5.13
C ARG A 5 -23.86 86.31 4.31
N ARG A 6 -22.92 85.48 3.82
CA ARG A 6 -22.88 85.08 2.39
C ARG A 6 -21.98 83.85 2.16
N SER A 7 -22.45 83.01 1.24
CA SER A 7 -22.04 81.65 0.89
C SER A 7 -20.85 81.62 -0.08
N PHE A 8 -20.14 80.48 -0.18
CA PHE A 8 -19.61 79.80 -1.40
C PHE A 8 -18.76 78.60 -0.92
N SER A 9 -19.34 77.40 -0.83
CA SER A 9 -19.25 76.29 -1.82
C SER A 9 -17.92 75.52 -1.81
N SER A 10 -17.97 74.35 -1.16
CA SER A 10 -17.53 73.02 -1.64
C SER A 10 -16.11 72.82 -2.23
N ALA A 11 -15.29 72.02 -1.55
CA ALA A 11 -14.88 70.68 -2.01
C ALA A 11 -14.04 69.97 -0.94
N LEU A 12 -14.60 68.89 -0.40
CA LEU A 12 -14.00 67.98 0.59
C LEU A 12 -13.33 66.83 -0.18
N THR A 13 -12.00 66.70 -0.14
CA THR A 13 -11.29 65.55 -0.71
C THR A 13 -11.18 64.46 0.37
N ALA A 14 -12.07 63.47 0.29
CA ALA A 14 -11.98 62.25 1.09
C ALA A 14 -11.00 61.27 0.43
N THR A 15 -9.93 60.93 1.12
CA THR A 15 -8.98 59.86 0.76
C THR A 15 -9.67 58.50 0.93
N LEU A 16 -10.14 57.91 -0.17
CA LEU A 16 -10.65 56.55 -0.22
C LEU A 16 -9.49 55.55 -0.12
N ALA A 17 -9.40 54.88 1.04
CA ALA A 17 -8.62 53.66 1.19
C ALA A 17 -9.17 52.59 0.23
N SER A 18 -8.37 52.21 -0.75
CA SER A 18 -8.70 51.11 -1.66
C SER A 18 -8.57 49.78 -0.90
N PRO A 19 -9.63 48.97 -0.79
CA PRO A 19 -9.46 47.57 -0.41
C PRO A 19 -8.72 46.89 -1.55
N ALA A 20 -7.54 46.34 -1.26
CA ALA A 20 -6.87 45.39 -2.13
C ALA A 20 -7.82 44.20 -2.32
N LEU A 21 -8.55 44.21 -3.43
CA LEU A 21 -9.19 43.04 -4.00
C LEU A 21 -8.06 42.07 -4.34
N ILE A 22 -7.69 41.21 -3.38
CA ILE A 22 -7.04 39.94 -3.68
C ILE A 22 -8.11 39.14 -4.42
N GLY A 23 -8.18 39.36 -5.74
CA GLY A 23 -8.90 38.49 -6.63
C GLY A 23 -8.29 37.11 -6.48
N ARG A 24 -8.98 36.23 -5.73
CA ARG A 24 -8.92 34.80 -6.00
C ARG A 24 -9.56 34.60 -7.37
N ALA A 25 -8.79 34.92 -8.41
CA ALA A 25 -9.01 34.35 -9.72
C ALA A 25 -8.80 32.85 -9.51
N GLY A 26 -9.90 32.14 -9.29
CA GLY A 26 -9.94 30.70 -9.47
C GLY A 26 -9.56 30.47 -10.92
N ALA A 27 -8.26 30.28 -11.17
CA ALA A 27 -7.82 29.77 -12.44
C ALA A 27 -8.59 28.47 -12.62
N GLN A 28 -9.48 28.46 -13.61
CA GLN A 28 -10.08 27.26 -14.20
C GLN A 28 -8.94 26.49 -14.92
N GLY A 29 -7.87 26.19 -14.18
CA GLY A 29 -6.66 25.58 -14.68
C GLY A 29 -6.93 24.11 -14.94
N ALA A 30 -6.35 23.58 -16.02
CA ALA A 30 -6.42 22.16 -16.34
C ALA A 30 -6.04 21.30 -15.13
N THR A 31 -6.94 20.43 -14.70
CA THR A 31 -6.76 19.44 -13.63
C THR A 31 -5.59 18.51 -13.94
N ILE A 32 -4.83 18.11 -12.91
CA ILE A 32 -3.83 17.04 -13.04
C ILE A 32 -4.53 15.69 -12.85
N LYS A 33 -4.47 14.83 -13.86
CA LYS A 33 -5.09 13.50 -13.79
C LYS A 33 -4.07 12.43 -13.42
N ILE A 34 -4.45 11.57 -12.49
CA ILE A 34 -3.71 10.38 -12.08
C ILE A 34 -4.60 9.16 -12.38
N GLY A 35 -4.06 8.17 -13.06
CA GLY A 35 -4.77 6.91 -13.30
C GLY A 35 -4.66 5.98 -12.10
N MET A 36 -5.67 5.15 -11.85
CA MET A 36 -5.61 4.08 -10.85
C MET A 36 -6.25 2.81 -11.40
N VAL A 37 -5.47 1.75 -11.47
CA VAL A 37 -5.95 0.41 -11.79
C VAL A 37 -6.08 -0.37 -10.48
N LEU A 38 -7.27 -0.89 -10.21
CA LEU A 38 -7.57 -1.56 -8.94
C LEU A 38 -8.66 -2.63 -9.12
N PRO A 39 -8.75 -3.63 -8.23
CA PRO A 39 -9.83 -4.60 -8.27
C PRO A 39 -11.13 -3.96 -7.77
N VAL A 40 -12.00 -3.52 -8.67
CA VAL A 40 -13.36 -3.07 -8.33
C VAL A 40 -14.29 -4.28 -8.25
N THR A 41 -14.05 -5.29 -9.10
CA THR A 41 -14.77 -6.56 -9.10
C THR A 41 -13.82 -7.76 -8.93
N GLY A 42 -14.40 -8.94 -8.81
CA GLY A 42 -13.66 -10.19 -8.63
C GLY A 42 -13.27 -10.47 -7.16
N PRO A 43 -12.46 -11.51 -6.94
CA PRO A 43 -12.15 -11.99 -5.59
C PRO A 43 -11.43 -10.98 -4.69
N ALA A 44 -10.78 -9.96 -5.24
CA ALA A 44 -10.09 -8.92 -4.47
C ALA A 44 -10.88 -7.60 -4.34
N ALA A 45 -12.17 -7.56 -4.69
CA ALA A 45 -12.98 -6.33 -4.67
C ALA A 45 -12.96 -5.58 -3.33
N GLU A 46 -12.99 -6.31 -2.20
CA GLU A 46 -12.92 -5.67 -0.88
C GLU A 46 -11.57 -4.97 -0.67
N GLN A 47 -10.46 -5.56 -1.09
CA GLN A 47 -9.14 -4.91 -1.05
C GLN A 47 -9.13 -3.63 -1.89
N GLY A 48 -9.74 -3.66 -3.07
CA GLY A 48 -9.88 -2.48 -3.92
C GLY A 48 -10.72 -1.37 -3.28
N ARG A 49 -11.73 -1.72 -2.48
CA ARG A 49 -12.51 -0.74 -1.70
C ARG A 49 -11.65 -0.02 -0.66
N TYR A 50 -10.81 -0.74 0.09
CA TYR A 50 -9.85 -0.13 1.02
C TYR A 50 -8.86 0.77 0.27
N ALA A 51 -8.26 0.25 -0.81
CA ALA A 51 -7.30 0.96 -1.64
C ALA A 51 -7.88 2.26 -2.23
N LEU A 52 -9.09 2.23 -2.78
CA LEU A 52 -9.76 3.41 -3.32
C LEU A 52 -10.06 4.44 -2.23
N THR A 53 -10.42 3.99 -1.03
CA THR A 53 -10.73 4.88 0.09
C THR A 53 -9.47 5.59 0.57
N GLY A 54 -8.35 4.87 0.72
CA GLY A 54 -7.04 5.45 1.05
C GLY A 54 -6.58 6.48 0.02
N ALA A 55 -6.74 6.16 -1.27
CA ALA A 55 -6.40 7.05 -2.37
C ALA A 55 -7.22 8.36 -2.33
N LYS A 56 -8.55 8.24 -2.16
CA LYS A 56 -9.45 9.40 -2.08
C LYS A 56 -9.15 10.29 -0.87
N LEU A 57 -8.79 9.70 0.27
CA LEU A 57 -8.42 10.45 1.47
C LEU A 57 -7.17 11.31 1.25
N ALA A 58 -6.14 10.74 0.60
CA ALA A 58 -4.94 11.50 0.23
C ALA A 58 -5.27 12.62 -0.78
N LEU A 59 -6.07 12.30 -1.80
CA LEU A 59 -6.48 13.26 -2.82
C LEU A 59 -7.24 14.46 -2.22
N GLU A 60 -8.15 14.22 -1.29
CA GLU A 60 -8.90 15.26 -0.60
C GLU A 60 -7.97 16.18 0.20
N ALA A 61 -7.01 15.62 0.94
CA ALA A 61 -6.02 16.39 1.68
C ALA A 61 -5.15 17.25 0.76
N VAL A 62 -4.65 16.68 -0.34
CA VAL A 62 -3.84 17.39 -1.34
C VAL A 62 -4.62 18.54 -1.97
N ASN A 63 -5.85 18.29 -2.41
CA ASN A 63 -6.69 19.31 -3.05
C ASN A 63 -7.09 20.44 -2.10
N LYS A 64 -7.40 20.14 -0.84
CA LYS A 64 -7.64 21.16 0.21
C LYS A 64 -6.40 22.01 0.50
N ALA A 65 -5.21 21.46 0.35
CA ALA A 65 -3.94 22.17 0.52
C ALA A 65 -3.54 23.04 -0.68
N GLY A 66 -4.39 23.16 -1.70
CA GLY A 66 -4.13 23.96 -2.91
C GLY A 66 -3.72 23.13 -4.13
N GLY A 67 -3.69 21.81 -4.00
CA GLY A 67 -3.43 20.87 -5.10
C GLY A 67 -1.95 20.74 -5.47
N VAL A 68 -1.71 20.37 -6.73
CA VAL A 68 -0.37 20.13 -7.29
C VAL A 68 -0.10 21.15 -8.37
N LEU A 69 1.02 21.88 -8.27
CA LEU A 69 1.37 22.99 -9.16
C LEU A 69 0.24 24.04 -9.26
N GLY A 70 -0.49 24.26 -8.15
CA GLY A 70 -1.64 25.16 -8.07
C GLY A 70 -2.91 24.64 -8.77
N LYS A 71 -2.95 23.37 -9.17
CA LYS A 71 -4.06 22.73 -9.88
C LYS A 71 -4.68 21.64 -9.02
N GLN A 72 -6.00 21.49 -9.14
CA GLN A 72 -6.69 20.34 -8.55
C GLN A 72 -6.23 19.04 -9.20
N VAL A 73 -6.28 17.96 -8.44
CA VAL A 73 -5.93 16.60 -8.87
C VAL A 73 -7.21 15.77 -8.95
N GLU A 74 -7.31 14.95 -10.00
CA GLU A 74 -8.43 14.03 -10.23
C GLU A 74 -7.90 12.60 -10.41
N LEU A 75 -8.62 11.62 -9.88
CA LEU A 75 -8.28 10.21 -9.93
C LEU A 75 -9.18 9.49 -10.93
N MET A 76 -8.59 8.96 -12.00
CA MET A 76 -9.29 8.20 -13.04
C MET A 76 -9.13 6.71 -12.77
N THR A 77 -10.22 5.99 -12.49
CA THR A 77 -10.16 4.59 -12.06
C THR A 77 -10.62 3.62 -13.15
N GLU A 78 -9.94 2.49 -13.31
CA GLU A 78 -10.40 1.35 -14.13
C GLU A 78 -10.27 0.03 -13.35
N ASP A 79 -11.22 -0.88 -13.60
CA ASP A 79 -11.33 -2.17 -12.91
C ASP A 79 -10.43 -3.23 -13.53
N ASP A 80 -9.49 -3.78 -12.74
CA ASP A 80 -8.64 -4.90 -13.17
C ASP A 80 -9.29 -6.29 -13.05
N GLN A 81 -10.49 -6.35 -12.45
CA GLN A 81 -11.30 -7.56 -12.26
C GLN A 81 -10.58 -8.67 -11.48
N THR A 82 -9.46 -8.36 -10.82
CA THR A 82 -8.53 -9.33 -10.23
C THR A 82 -7.95 -10.32 -11.27
N THR A 83 -7.74 -9.92 -12.53
CA THR A 83 -7.18 -10.81 -13.58
C THR A 83 -6.07 -10.16 -14.39
N ASN A 84 -5.18 -10.96 -14.98
CA ASN A 84 -4.12 -10.45 -15.87
C ASN A 84 -4.66 -9.79 -17.15
N PRO A 85 -5.65 -10.37 -17.86
CA PRO A 85 -6.26 -9.66 -18.99
C PRO A 85 -6.97 -8.36 -18.57
N GLY A 86 -7.63 -8.38 -17.40
CA GLY A 86 -8.33 -7.23 -16.85
C GLY A 86 -7.40 -6.07 -16.53
N VAL A 87 -6.28 -6.31 -15.81
CA VAL A 87 -5.29 -5.25 -15.50
C VAL A 87 -4.68 -4.65 -16.77
N VAL A 88 -4.35 -5.48 -17.77
CA VAL A 88 -3.76 -5.00 -19.04
C VAL A 88 -4.76 -4.12 -19.79
N LEU A 89 -6.02 -4.54 -19.87
CA LEU A 89 -7.07 -3.75 -20.51
C LEU A 89 -7.35 -2.44 -19.77
N ALA A 90 -7.48 -2.50 -18.44
CA ALA A 90 -7.70 -1.34 -17.57
C ALA A 90 -6.57 -0.32 -17.70
N PHE A 91 -5.32 -0.79 -17.60
CA PHE A 91 -4.14 0.05 -17.76
C PHE A 91 -4.08 0.65 -19.16
N SER A 92 -4.31 -0.12 -20.22
CA SER A 92 -4.30 0.38 -21.60
C SER A 92 -5.34 1.48 -21.84
N LYS A 93 -6.54 1.38 -21.25
CA LYS A 93 -7.58 2.43 -21.38
C LYS A 93 -7.16 3.74 -20.70
N LEU A 94 -6.56 3.66 -19.51
CA LEU A 94 -6.04 4.84 -18.82
C LEU A 94 -4.82 5.41 -19.58
N ALA A 95 -3.91 4.55 -20.02
CA ALA A 95 -2.69 4.94 -20.75
C ALA A 95 -2.98 5.63 -22.09
N ALA A 96 -4.12 5.32 -22.73
CA ALA A 96 -4.58 6.01 -23.95
C ALA A 96 -4.95 7.48 -23.71
N GLN A 97 -5.17 7.90 -22.45
CA GLN A 97 -5.45 9.28 -22.09
C GLN A 97 -4.13 10.03 -21.88
N SER A 98 -3.76 10.86 -22.87
CA SER A 98 -2.47 11.55 -22.89
C SER A 98 -2.24 12.51 -21.72
N ASP A 99 -3.32 13.03 -21.13
CA ASP A 99 -3.34 13.99 -20.02
C ASP A 99 -3.19 13.35 -18.62
N ILE A 100 -3.19 12.02 -18.51
CA ILE A 100 -2.82 11.33 -17.27
C ILE A 100 -1.29 11.37 -17.09
N VAL A 101 -0.81 11.90 -15.97
CA VAL A 101 0.62 12.18 -15.77
C VAL A 101 1.38 11.05 -15.05
N ALA A 102 0.67 10.24 -14.28
CA ALA A 102 1.20 9.11 -13.51
C ALA A 102 0.05 8.15 -13.13
N PHE A 103 0.39 6.96 -12.64
CA PHE A 103 -0.58 5.92 -12.35
C PHE A 103 -0.34 5.25 -11.00
N LEU A 104 -1.41 4.80 -10.36
CA LEU A 104 -1.38 3.75 -9.35
C LEU A 104 -1.78 2.45 -10.04
N GLY A 105 -0.92 1.45 -9.96
CA GLY A 105 -1.11 0.12 -10.52
C GLY A 105 -1.75 -0.85 -9.54
N SER A 106 -1.91 -2.10 -9.98
CA SER A 106 -2.53 -3.14 -9.16
C SER A 106 -1.75 -3.43 -7.88
N ILE A 107 -2.51 -3.86 -6.87
CA ILE A 107 -2.05 -4.43 -5.61
C ILE A 107 -1.35 -5.79 -5.78
N ARG A 108 -1.63 -6.53 -6.87
CA ARG A 108 -1.20 -7.92 -7.01
C ARG A 108 0.06 -8.06 -7.84
N SER A 109 1.06 -8.79 -7.33
CA SER A 109 2.32 -9.03 -8.04
C SER A 109 2.13 -9.59 -9.45
N THR A 110 1.23 -10.58 -9.63
CA THR A 110 0.94 -11.19 -10.93
C THR A 110 0.41 -10.16 -11.94
N GLN A 111 -0.45 -9.24 -11.51
CA GLN A 111 -1.02 -8.20 -12.33
C GLN A 111 0.00 -7.09 -12.64
N VAL A 112 0.87 -6.75 -11.68
CA VAL A 112 1.98 -5.80 -11.92
C VAL A 112 2.93 -6.37 -12.97
N HIS A 113 3.30 -7.66 -12.89
CA HIS A 113 4.07 -8.35 -13.92
C HIS A 113 3.39 -8.28 -15.29
N ALA A 114 2.07 -8.49 -15.34
CA ALA A 114 1.31 -8.46 -16.60
C ALA A 114 1.31 -7.09 -17.28
N MET A 115 1.21 -5.99 -16.51
CA MET A 115 1.22 -4.63 -17.07
C MET A 115 2.63 -4.04 -17.25
N ALA A 116 3.67 -4.62 -16.64
CA ALA A 116 5.03 -4.07 -16.66
C ALA A 116 5.59 -3.75 -18.06
N PRO A 117 5.39 -4.58 -19.11
CA PRO A 117 5.81 -4.23 -20.47
C PRO A 117 5.11 -2.97 -21.01
N ASP A 118 3.82 -2.81 -20.74
CA ASP A 118 3.05 -1.64 -21.17
C ASP A 118 3.48 -0.38 -20.41
N VAL A 119 3.79 -0.51 -19.11
CA VAL A 119 4.36 0.57 -18.30
C VAL A 119 5.69 1.05 -18.90
N GLN A 120 6.57 0.11 -19.24
CA GLN A 120 7.87 0.44 -19.84
C GLN A 120 7.71 1.18 -21.17
N LYS A 121 6.77 0.73 -22.01
CA LYS A 121 6.46 1.37 -23.29
C LYS A 121 5.82 2.74 -23.13
N LEU A 122 4.95 2.92 -22.14
CA LEU A 122 4.26 4.18 -21.88
C LEU A 122 5.21 5.28 -21.40
N GLY A 123 6.23 4.91 -20.62
CA GLY A 123 7.25 5.85 -20.16
C GLY A 123 6.74 6.86 -19.12
N LYS A 124 5.79 6.45 -18.26
CA LYS A 124 5.21 7.29 -17.20
C LYS A 124 5.30 6.58 -15.85
N PRO A 125 5.52 7.31 -14.74
CA PRO A 125 5.60 6.70 -13.41
C PRO A 125 4.34 5.91 -13.02
N VAL A 126 4.56 4.72 -12.47
CA VAL A 126 3.51 3.83 -11.94
C VAL A 126 3.91 3.36 -10.55
N MET A 127 3.14 3.77 -9.55
CA MET A 127 3.27 3.29 -8.18
C MET A 127 2.44 2.02 -8.01
N PHE A 128 2.92 1.00 -7.33
CA PHE A 128 2.19 -0.28 -7.22
C PHE A 128 2.31 -0.92 -5.83
N GLY A 129 1.38 -1.83 -5.53
CA GLY A 129 1.28 -2.52 -4.23
C GLY A 129 1.80 -3.97 -4.22
N GLY A 130 2.13 -4.57 -5.36
CA GLY A 130 2.71 -5.91 -5.41
C GLY A 130 4.06 -6.01 -4.70
N THR A 131 4.26 -7.04 -3.88
CA THR A 131 5.43 -7.18 -2.99
C THR A 131 6.47 -8.19 -3.48
N ASP A 132 6.22 -8.88 -4.61
CA ASP A 132 7.21 -9.78 -5.24
C ASP A 132 8.49 -8.98 -5.53
N PRO A 133 9.64 -9.30 -4.92
CA PRO A 133 10.87 -8.52 -5.03
C PRO A 133 11.29 -8.27 -6.48
N THR A 134 11.02 -9.20 -7.39
CA THR A 134 11.48 -9.13 -8.78
C THR A 134 10.92 -7.94 -9.55
N LEU A 135 9.76 -7.39 -9.16
CA LEU A 135 9.07 -6.30 -9.88
C LEU A 135 9.93 -5.04 -10.07
N THR A 136 10.75 -4.68 -9.07
CA THR A 136 11.67 -3.52 -9.13
C THR A 136 13.01 -3.87 -9.80
N HIS A 137 13.26 -5.15 -10.11
CA HIS A 137 14.48 -5.63 -10.75
C HIS A 137 14.29 -6.09 -12.21
N MET A 138 13.13 -5.80 -12.82
CA MET A 138 12.84 -6.12 -14.23
C MET A 138 13.53 -5.18 -15.24
N GLY A 139 14.27 -4.17 -14.77
CA GLY A 139 14.86 -3.14 -15.63
C GLY A 139 13.84 -2.12 -16.15
N ASN A 140 12.65 -2.05 -15.55
CA ASN A 140 11.65 -1.04 -15.88
C ASN A 140 11.80 0.19 -14.95
N PRO A 141 12.30 1.33 -15.45
CA PRO A 141 12.61 2.48 -14.61
C PRO A 141 11.37 3.27 -14.17
N TRP A 142 10.17 2.85 -14.57
CA TRP A 142 8.91 3.56 -14.34
C TRP A 142 8.04 2.91 -13.26
N LEU A 143 8.51 1.84 -12.63
CA LEU A 143 7.82 1.14 -11.54
C LEU A 143 8.37 1.59 -10.18
N PHE A 144 7.49 1.97 -9.26
CA PHE A 144 7.84 2.38 -7.89
C PHE A 144 6.99 1.62 -6.87
N ARG A 145 7.61 0.85 -5.99
CA ARG A 145 6.88 0.07 -4.99
C ARG A 145 6.55 0.96 -3.80
N PHE A 146 5.29 0.92 -3.38
CA PHE A 146 4.77 1.69 -2.24
C PHE A 146 4.41 0.79 -1.05
N ARG A 147 5.08 -0.35 -0.96
CA ARG A 147 5.04 -1.31 0.14
C ARG A 147 6.44 -1.89 0.30
N PRO A 148 6.81 -2.42 1.47
CA PRO A 148 8.03 -3.20 1.56
C PRO A 148 7.87 -4.50 0.74
N ASN A 149 8.99 -5.09 0.32
CA ASN A 149 8.99 -6.27 -0.55
C ASN A 149 9.21 -7.57 0.22
N ASP A 150 8.89 -8.71 -0.40
CA ASP A 150 8.89 -9.98 0.32
C ASP A 150 10.28 -10.52 0.70
N SER A 151 11.37 -9.95 0.16
CA SER A 151 12.71 -10.26 0.65
C SER A 151 12.91 -9.73 2.08
N TYR A 152 12.33 -8.56 2.39
CA TYR A 152 12.30 -8.03 3.74
C TYR A 152 11.32 -8.83 4.61
N SER A 153 10.12 -9.17 4.11
CA SER A 153 9.16 -9.95 4.90
C SER A 153 9.72 -11.31 5.29
N GLY A 154 10.38 -12.02 4.37
CA GLY A 154 11.05 -13.29 4.62
C GLY A 154 12.13 -13.18 5.70
N ARG A 155 12.97 -12.15 5.64
CA ARG A 155 14.01 -11.89 6.66
C ARG A 155 13.42 -11.59 8.03
N VAL A 156 12.40 -10.72 8.11
CA VAL A 156 11.73 -10.37 9.36
C VAL A 156 11.05 -11.58 9.98
N LEU A 157 10.31 -12.38 9.19
CA LEU A 157 9.63 -13.58 9.67
C LEU A 157 10.63 -14.63 10.16
N ALA A 158 11.72 -14.86 9.41
CA ALA A 158 12.77 -15.78 9.78
C ALA A 158 13.46 -15.37 11.10
N ASP A 159 13.91 -14.11 11.20
CA ASP A 159 14.52 -13.58 12.43
C ASP A 159 13.57 -13.67 13.62
N TYR A 160 12.32 -13.24 13.45
CA TYR A 160 11.35 -13.26 14.53
C TYR A 160 11.06 -14.68 15.01
N GLY A 161 10.79 -15.61 14.11
CA GLY A 161 10.48 -16.99 14.49
C GLY A 161 11.68 -17.74 15.10
N VAL A 162 12.90 -17.51 14.62
CA VAL A 162 14.10 -18.17 15.16
C VAL A 162 14.61 -17.49 16.44
N ASN A 163 14.83 -16.18 16.41
CA ASN A 163 15.50 -15.46 17.48
C ASN A 163 14.53 -14.96 18.56
N THR A 164 13.27 -14.68 18.22
CA THR A 164 12.26 -14.26 19.22
C THR A 164 11.44 -15.45 19.73
N LEU A 165 10.93 -16.31 18.82
CA LEU A 165 10.07 -17.44 19.21
C LEU A 165 10.86 -18.74 19.49
N GLY A 166 12.15 -18.79 19.16
CA GLY A 166 13.00 -19.96 19.42
C GLY A 166 12.67 -21.17 18.55
N LYS A 167 12.02 -20.99 17.39
CA LYS A 167 11.53 -22.07 16.51
C LYS A 167 12.42 -22.24 15.29
N LYS A 168 12.82 -23.47 15.00
CA LYS A 168 13.83 -23.77 13.97
C LYS A 168 13.42 -24.84 12.96
N ASN A 169 12.24 -25.46 13.10
CA ASN A 169 11.76 -26.48 12.18
C ASN A 169 10.46 -26.01 11.54
N TRP A 170 10.56 -25.42 10.35
CA TRP A 170 9.49 -24.66 9.72
C TRP A 170 8.68 -25.51 8.74
N ALA A 171 7.37 -25.25 8.71
CA ALA A 171 6.54 -25.46 7.54
C ALA A 171 6.29 -24.11 6.87
N ILE A 172 6.36 -24.06 5.55
CA ILE A 172 5.98 -22.91 4.73
C ILE A 172 4.78 -23.32 3.89
N VAL A 173 3.72 -22.52 3.93
CA VAL A 173 2.52 -22.69 3.09
C VAL A 173 2.31 -21.43 2.27
N HIS A 174 2.26 -21.56 0.95
CA HIS A 174 2.16 -20.40 0.08
C HIS A 174 1.24 -20.64 -1.12
N SER A 175 0.59 -19.58 -1.62
CA SER A 175 -0.09 -19.64 -2.91
C SER A 175 0.93 -19.85 -4.05
N THR A 176 0.52 -20.48 -5.14
CA THR A 176 1.39 -20.73 -6.30
C THR A 176 1.39 -19.60 -7.33
N ASP A 177 0.85 -18.43 -7.01
CA ASP A 177 1.00 -17.23 -7.84
C ASP A 177 2.34 -16.51 -7.57
N ALA A 178 2.58 -15.40 -8.27
CA ALA A 178 3.83 -14.65 -8.16
C ALA A 178 4.11 -14.16 -6.74
N PHE A 179 3.09 -13.72 -5.99
CA PHE A 179 3.25 -13.27 -4.61
C PHE A 179 3.63 -14.42 -3.69
N GLY A 180 2.83 -15.49 -3.68
CA GLY A 180 3.07 -16.61 -2.77
C GLY A 180 4.38 -17.34 -3.07
N THR A 181 4.68 -17.56 -4.36
CA THR A 181 5.91 -18.24 -4.77
C THR A 181 7.15 -17.41 -4.41
N ALA A 182 7.16 -16.11 -4.72
CA ALA A 182 8.31 -15.25 -4.42
C ALA A 182 8.51 -15.08 -2.92
N GLY A 183 7.42 -14.87 -2.16
CA GLY A 183 7.49 -14.71 -0.71
C GLY A 183 7.85 -15.99 0.05
N GLY A 184 7.26 -17.12 -0.33
CA GLY A 184 7.61 -18.44 0.21
C GLY A 184 9.09 -18.76 0.00
N LYS A 185 9.59 -18.53 -1.22
CA LYS A 185 11.02 -18.65 -1.53
C LYS A 185 11.89 -17.71 -0.71
N ALA A 186 11.51 -16.43 -0.59
CA ALA A 186 12.27 -15.46 0.18
C ALA A 186 12.37 -15.85 1.67
N LEU A 187 11.30 -16.39 2.25
CA LEU A 187 11.32 -16.93 3.61
C LEU A 187 12.21 -18.18 3.71
N ALA A 188 12.10 -19.13 2.78
CA ALA A 188 12.95 -20.32 2.76
C ALA A 188 14.45 -19.95 2.68
N ASP A 189 14.81 -19.04 1.76
CA ASP A 189 16.18 -18.55 1.60
C ASP A 189 16.68 -17.81 2.86
N ALA A 190 15.82 -17.04 3.55
CA ALA A 190 16.16 -16.36 4.79
C ALA A 190 16.37 -17.35 5.96
N LEU A 191 15.55 -18.40 6.05
CA LEU A 191 15.66 -19.45 7.06
C LEU A 191 16.96 -20.26 6.89
N ASP A 192 17.32 -20.61 5.65
CA ASP A 192 18.57 -21.31 5.34
C ASP A 192 19.79 -20.51 5.80
N LYS A 193 19.82 -19.19 5.50
CA LYS A 193 20.90 -18.29 5.92
C LYS A 193 21.11 -18.21 7.43
N ILE A 194 20.06 -18.41 8.23
CA ILE A 194 20.12 -18.38 9.71
C ILE A 194 20.15 -19.79 10.33
N GLY A 195 20.30 -20.84 9.51
CA GLY A 195 20.45 -22.22 9.97
C GLY A 195 19.16 -22.85 10.52
N ALA A 196 17.99 -22.38 10.08
CA ALA A 196 16.72 -23.01 10.38
C ALA A 196 16.32 -24.01 9.28
N LYS A 197 15.70 -25.12 9.66
CA LYS A 197 15.27 -26.18 8.75
C LYS A 197 13.88 -25.87 8.22
N VAL A 198 13.68 -25.98 6.90
CA VAL A 198 12.36 -26.06 6.28
C VAL A 198 11.99 -27.55 6.13
N ALA A 199 11.14 -28.05 7.01
CA ALA A 199 10.65 -29.43 6.98
C ALA A 199 9.56 -29.67 5.93
N LEU A 200 8.85 -28.62 5.54
CA LEU A 200 7.83 -28.64 4.51
C LEU A 200 7.81 -27.30 3.80
N ASP A 201 7.80 -27.35 2.47
CA ASP A 201 7.43 -26.23 1.61
C ASP A 201 6.24 -26.68 0.75
N GLN A 202 5.08 -26.06 0.96
CA GLN A 202 3.80 -26.51 0.42
C GLN A 202 3.07 -25.38 -0.32
N GLY A 203 3.14 -25.45 -1.65
CA GLY A 203 2.31 -24.65 -2.54
C GLY A 203 0.84 -25.08 -2.54
N TYR A 204 -0.08 -24.14 -2.73
CA TYR A 204 -1.50 -24.40 -2.97
C TYR A 204 -2.06 -23.51 -4.09
N ALA A 205 -3.08 -24.00 -4.79
CA ALA A 205 -3.78 -23.21 -5.80
C ALA A 205 -4.81 -22.27 -5.14
N ASN A 206 -4.80 -21.00 -5.54
CA ASN A 206 -5.74 -19.99 -5.04
C ASN A 206 -7.21 -20.40 -5.23
N GLN A 207 -8.09 -19.83 -4.40
CA GLN A 207 -9.54 -20.07 -4.40
C GLN A 207 -9.91 -21.53 -4.04
N SER A 208 -8.99 -22.25 -3.37
CA SER A 208 -9.27 -23.60 -2.88
C SER A 208 -10.36 -23.56 -1.80
N GLN A 209 -11.26 -24.53 -1.86
CA GLN A 209 -12.33 -24.72 -0.87
C GLN A 209 -11.96 -25.74 0.20
N ASP A 210 -10.88 -26.51 -0.01
CA ASP A 210 -10.40 -27.50 0.93
C ASP A 210 -8.88 -27.46 1.04
N PHE A 211 -8.40 -27.24 2.26
CA PHE A 211 -7.00 -27.28 2.65
C PHE A 211 -6.66 -28.47 3.53
N THR A 212 -7.57 -29.44 3.70
CA THR A 212 -7.32 -30.65 4.49
C THR A 212 -6.01 -31.34 4.08
N PRO A 213 -5.70 -31.56 2.78
CA PRO A 213 -4.42 -32.15 2.38
C PRO A 213 -3.20 -31.31 2.79
N VAL A 214 -3.28 -29.98 2.65
CA VAL A 214 -2.22 -29.03 3.04
C VAL A 214 -1.99 -29.08 4.55
N VAL A 215 -3.06 -29.07 5.34
CA VAL A 215 -2.98 -29.15 6.80
C VAL A 215 -2.41 -30.49 7.27
N LEU A 216 -2.80 -31.60 6.63
CA LEU A 216 -2.24 -32.91 6.96
C LEU A 216 -0.74 -32.98 6.63
N ALA A 217 -0.30 -32.40 5.52
CA ALA A 217 1.12 -32.28 5.19
C ALA A 217 1.88 -31.49 6.27
N VAL A 218 1.34 -30.33 6.69
CA VAL A 218 1.92 -29.55 7.80
C VAL A 218 2.02 -30.40 9.07
N LYS A 219 0.96 -31.12 9.44
CA LYS A 219 0.94 -31.99 10.63
C LYS A 219 1.97 -33.11 10.56
N GLN A 220 2.16 -33.72 9.38
CA GLN A 220 3.08 -34.85 9.17
C GLN A 220 4.55 -34.39 9.07
N SER A 221 4.81 -33.13 8.71
CA SER A 221 6.17 -32.58 8.57
C SER A 221 6.98 -32.54 9.87
N GLY A 222 6.30 -32.56 11.02
CA GLY A 222 6.94 -32.36 12.33
C GLY A 222 7.43 -30.93 12.57
N ALA A 223 7.01 -29.95 11.76
CA ALA A 223 7.32 -28.55 11.96
C ALA A 223 6.83 -28.05 13.33
N ASP A 224 7.61 -27.18 13.96
CA ASP A 224 7.30 -26.53 15.24
C ASP A 224 6.86 -25.07 15.09
N ILE A 225 6.83 -24.55 13.86
CA ILE A 225 6.29 -23.25 13.47
C ILE A 225 5.83 -23.27 12.02
N LEU A 226 4.79 -22.49 11.73
CA LEU A 226 4.25 -22.27 10.39
C LEU A 226 4.53 -20.84 9.93
N GLY A 227 5.11 -20.68 8.74
CA GLY A 227 5.16 -19.44 7.97
C GLY A 227 4.18 -19.49 6.80
N SER A 228 3.51 -18.39 6.45
CA SER A 228 2.62 -18.41 5.28
C SER A 228 2.54 -17.15 4.41
N TYR A 229 2.24 -17.40 3.14
CA TYR A 229 1.96 -16.38 2.12
C TYR A 229 0.65 -16.73 1.40
N PHE A 230 -0.45 -16.12 1.85
CA PHE A 230 -1.78 -16.33 1.28
C PHE A 230 -2.21 -15.11 0.45
N THR A 231 -2.50 -15.32 -0.82
CA THR A 231 -2.97 -14.22 -1.69
C THR A 231 -4.37 -13.75 -1.31
N PHE A 232 -5.29 -14.67 -1.00
CA PHE A 232 -6.69 -14.35 -0.74
C PHE A 232 -7.07 -14.61 0.71
N GLU A 233 -7.78 -13.66 1.31
CA GLU A 233 -8.22 -13.72 2.70
C GLU A 233 -9.19 -14.87 2.96
N ASN A 234 -9.98 -15.25 1.95
CA ASN A 234 -10.88 -16.41 2.05
C ASN A 234 -10.10 -17.73 2.19
N ASP A 235 -9.08 -17.93 1.35
CA ASP A 235 -8.19 -19.10 1.40
C ASP A 235 -7.53 -19.21 2.78
N LEU A 236 -6.97 -18.09 3.28
CA LEU A 236 -6.37 -18.00 4.59
C LEU A 236 -7.37 -18.34 5.71
N GLY A 237 -8.60 -17.82 5.62
CA GLY A 237 -9.65 -18.09 6.59
C GLY A 237 -10.05 -19.57 6.65
N ILE A 238 -10.22 -20.22 5.49
CA ILE A 238 -10.53 -21.66 5.41
C ILE A 238 -9.36 -22.47 5.96
N PHE A 239 -8.14 -22.19 5.49
CA PHE A 239 -6.93 -22.86 5.95
C PHE A 239 -6.75 -22.74 7.47
N ALA A 240 -6.83 -21.54 8.03
CA ALA A 240 -6.64 -21.32 9.47
C ALA A 240 -7.67 -22.11 10.30
N ARG A 241 -8.94 -22.13 9.89
CA ARG A 241 -9.97 -22.92 10.59
C ARG A 241 -9.69 -24.42 10.52
N GLN A 242 -9.37 -24.94 9.34
CA GLN A 242 -9.05 -26.36 9.17
C GLN A 242 -7.76 -26.76 9.91
N LEU A 243 -6.75 -25.89 9.94
CA LEU A 243 -5.50 -26.06 10.69
C LEU A 243 -5.79 -26.33 12.18
N ARG A 244 -6.64 -25.49 12.79
CA ARG A 244 -7.05 -25.66 14.20
C ARG A 244 -7.97 -26.86 14.41
N GLN A 245 -8.95 -27.08 13.53
CA GLN A 245 -9.87 -28.22 13.61
C GLN A 245 -9.15 -29.58 13.56
N LEU A 246 -8.06 -29.67 12.80
CA LEU A 246 -7.23 -30.88 12.69
C LEU A 246 -6.15 -30.99 13.78
N GLY A 247 -6.19 -30.10 14.77
CA GLY A 247 -5.34 -30.14 15.97
C GLY A 247 -3.92 -29.61 15.78
N VAL A 248 -3.66 -28.83 14.72
CA VAL A 248 -2.35 -28.20 14.50
C VAL A 248 -2.33 -26.83 15.21
N ASN A 249 -1.65 -26.79 16.35
CA ASN A 249 -1.61 -25.62 17.26
C ASN A 249 -0.20 -25.02 17.41
N ILE A 250 0.69 -25.28 16.45
CA ILE A 250 2.03 -24.67 16.43
C ILE A 250 1.92 -23.14 16.23
N PRO A 251 2.90 -22.35 16.72
CA PRO A 251 3.02 -20.94 16.40
C PRO A 251 2.88 -20.69 14.89
N TYR A 252 2.18 -19.62 14.55
CA TYR A 252 1.87 -19.28 13.17
C TYR A 252 2.23 -17.82 12.92
N VAL A 253 3.15 -17.61 11.99
CA VAL A 253 3.58 -16.32 11.47
C VAL A 253 3.19 -16.21 9.99
N GLY A 254 2.95 -15.00 9.48
CA GLY A 254 2.58 -14.85 8.08
C GLY A 254 2.92 -13.51 7.46
N SER A 255 2.86 -13.50 6.13
CA SER A 255 2.86 -12.32 5.27
C SER A 255 1.81 -11.28 5.67
N PRO A 256 1.83 -10.07 5.10
CA PRO A 256 0.88 -9.01 5.46
C PRO A 256 -0.60 -9.39 5.34
N SER A 257 -0.93 -10.37 4.50
CA SER A 257 -2.31 -10.90 4.39
C SER A 257 -2.87 -11.45 5.70
N ILE A 258 -2.02 -11.95 6.63
CA ILE A 258 -2.49 -12.57 7.88
C ILE A 258 -3.13 -11.57 8.84
N VAL A 259 -2.82 -10.28 8.68
CA VAL A 259 -3.28 -9.20 9.56
C VAL A 259 -4.31 -8.29 8.89
N ASN A 260 -4.65 -8.53 7.61
CA ASN A 260 -5.71 -7.77 6.94
C ASN A 260 -7.05 -7.92 7.69
N VAL A 261 -7.81 -6.83 7.77
CA VAL A 261 -9.10 -6.79 8.49
C VAL A 261 -10.08 -7.85 7.98
N THR A 262 -10.09 -8.12 6.68
CA THR A 262 -10.95 -9.16 6.09
C THR A 262 -10.51 -10.57 6.50
N ALA A 263 -9.20 -10.85 6.50
CA ALA A 263 -8.67 -12.15 6.92
C ALA A 263 -8.98 -12.45 8.39
N THR A 264 -8.73 -11.48 9.27
CA THR A 264 -8.97 -11.64 10.71
C THR A 264 -10.45 -11.86 11.02
N LYS A 265 -11.36 -11.18 10.30
CA LYS A 265 -12.80 -11.42 10.41
C LYS A 265 -13.23 -12.80 9.92
N LEU A 266 -12.74 -13.24 8.77
CA LEU A 266 -13.11 -14.54 8.19
C LEU A 266 -12.59 -15.70 9.04
N ALA A 267 -11.34 -15.63 9.50
CA ALA A 267 -10.75 -16.69 10.30
C ALA A 267 -11.21 -16.68 11.77
N GLY A 268 -11.49 -15.49 12.31
CA GLY A 268 -11.91 -15.30 13.69
C GLY A 268 -10.91 -15.94 14.68
N PRO A 269 -11.39 -16.75 15.65
CA PRO A 269 -10.55 -17.39 16.66
C PRO A 269 -9.38 -18.22 16.11
N ALA A 270 -9.46 -18.69 14.85
CA ALA A 270 -8.42 -19.52 14.26
C ALA A 270 -7.07 -18.77 14.08
N LEU A 271 -7.11 -17.44 13.95
CA LEU A 271 -5.93 -16.58 13.86
C LEU A 271 -5.58 -15.89 15.19
N TYR A 272 -6.25 -16.19 16.31
CA TYR A 272 -5.86 -15.58 17.57
C TYR A 272 -4.50 -16.11 18.03
N GLY A 273 -3.64 -15.20 18.47
CA GLY A 273 -2.27 -15.49 18.90
C GLY A 273 -1.27 -15.69 17.76
N THR A 274 -1.68 -15.48 16.49
CA THR A 274 -0.73 -15.47 15.37
C THR A 274 0.07 -14.17 15.35
N PHE A 275 1.22 -14.21 14.70
CA PHE A 275 2.03 -13.04 14.41
C PHE A 275 2.03 -12.78 12.90
N GLY A 276 2.32 -11.56 12.51
CA GLY A 276 2.44 -11.22 11.09
C GLY A 276 3.42 -10.08 10.90
N VAL A 277 4.00 -10.02 9.70
CA VAL A 277 4.51 -8.75 9.21
C VAL A 277 3.33 -7.87 8.78
N ALA A 278 3.48 -6.55 8.90
CA ALA A 278 2.46 -5.59 8.46
C ALA A 278 3.14 -4.40 7.78
N ASP A 279 2.63 -4.00 6.62
CA ASP A 279 3.08 -2.78 5.95
C ASP A 279 2.67 -1.57 6.80
N TYR A 280 1.46 -1.62 7.36
CA TYR A 280 0.91 -0.62 8.26
C TYR A 280 0.60 -1.21 9.65
N ALA A 281 1.04 -0.50 10.69
CA ALA A 281 0.57 -0.72 12.06
C ALA A 281 0.31 0.65 12.69
N GLU A 282 -0.89 0.84 13.25
CA GLU A 282 -1.34 2.17 13.68
C GLU A 282 -0.43 2.81 14.73
N ASP A 283 0.03 2.02 15.70
CA ASP A 283 0.89 2.50 16.78
C ASP A 283 2.39 2.54 16.42
N SER A 284 2.76 2.22 15.17
CA SER A 284 4.17 2.21 14.74
C SER A 284 4.79 3.60 14.60
N SER A 285 3.99 4.63 14.32
CA SER A 285 4.46 6.02 14.20
C SER A 285 3.33 7.03 14.39
N GLU A 286 3.67 8.31 14.59
CA GLU A 286 2.66 9.38 14.63
C GLU A 286 1.95 9.56 13.27
N ALA A 287 2.65 9.37 12.15
CA ALA A 287 2.04 9.43 10.82
C ALA A 287 1.00 8.31 10.63
N SER A 288 1.31 7.09 11.11
CA SER A 288 0.41 5.95 11.11
C SER A 288 -0.84 6.21 11.95
N LYS A 289 -0.71 6.78 13.16
CA LYS A 289 -1.86 7.16 14.01
C LYS A 289 -2.75 8.21 13.35
N VAL A 290 -2.15 9.23 12.73
CA VAL A 290 -2.90 10.28 12.01
C VAL A 290 -3.71 9.67 10.87
N PHE A 291 -3.09 8.82 10.05
CA PHE A 291 -3.80 8.10 8.99
C PHE A 291 -4.92 7.21 9.55
N GLY A 292 -4.63 6.43 10.59
CA GLY A 292 -5.60 5.60 11.31
C GLY A 292 -6.87 6.34 11.70
N LYS A 293 -6.68 7.52 12.32
CA LYS A 293 -7.77 8.41 12.72
C LYS A 293 -8.55 8.93 11.51
N LEU A 294 -7.88 9.52 10.54
CA LEU A 294 -8.51 10.11 9.34
C LEU A 294 -9.32 9.07 8.56
N TYR A 295 -8.76 7.87 8.40
CA TYR A 295 -9.43 6.79 7.68
C TYR A 295 -10.70 6.36 8.41
N ARG A 296 -10.67 6.19 9.74
CA ARG A 296 -11.89 5.85 10.52
C ARG A 296 -12.96 6.93 10.45
N GLU A 297 -12.57 8.21 10.43
CA GLU A 297 -13.51 9.32 10.30
C GLU A 297 -14.33 9.23 9.00
N VAL A 298 -13.70 8.82 7.90
CA VAL A 298 -14.34 8.69 6.58
C VAL A 298 -15.00 7.31 6.40
N ALA A 299 -14.25 6.23 6.60
CA ALA A 299 -14.65 4.87 6.22
C ALA A 299 -15.48 4.14 7.28
N LYS A 300 -15.50 4.64 8.53
CA LYS A 300 -16.17 4.02 9.69
C LYS A 300 -15.71 2.60 10.01
N VAL A 301 -14.57 2.19 9.46
CA VAL A 301 -13.87 0.92 9.74
C VAL A 301 -12.38 1.23 9.92
N ALA A 302 -11.65 0.35 10.61
CA ALA A 302 -10.19 0.47 10.71
C ALA A 302 -9.55 0.38 9.31
N PRO A 303 -8.47 1.13 9.02
CA PRO A 303 -7.69 0.90 7.82
C PRO A 303 -6.93 -0.42 7.91
N ASP A 304 -6.45 -0.86 6.75
CA ASP A 304 -5.51 -1.96 6.63
C ASP A 304 -4.39 -1.57 5.65
N ASN A 305 -3.51 -2.55 5.38
CA ASN A 305 -2.41 -2.44 4.45
C ASN A 305 -2.83 -1.96 3.05
N GLN A 306 -4.09 -2.18 2.63
CA GLN A 306 -4.54 -1.81 1.29
C GLN A 306 -4.91 -0.34 1.19
N ALA A 307 -5.41 0.23 2.28
CA ALA A 307 -5.69 1.66 2.35
C ALA A 307 -4.43 2.50 2.57
N SER A 308 -3.46 2.00 3.34
CA SER A 308 -2.24 2.75 3.69
C SER A 308 -1.35 3.00 2.48
N TRP A 309 -1.07 1.97 1.67
CA TRP A 309 -0.14 2.13 0.56
C TRP A 309 -0.64 3.11 -0.50
N THR A 310 -1.95 3.15 -0.78
CA THR A 310 -2.50 4.09 -1.76
C THR A 310 -2.56 5.51 -1.23
N TYR A 311 -2.81 5.66 0.07
CA TYR A 311 -2.74 6.96 0.75
C TYR A 311 -1.32 7.53 0.64
N ASP A 312 -0.31 6.73 0.97
CA ASP A 312 1.10 7.14 0.87
C ASP A 312 1.52 7.36 -0.58
N ALA A 313 1.16 6.47 -1.51
CA ALA A 313 1.48 6.57 -2.93
C ALA A 313 1.01 7.89 -3.55
N LEU A 314 -0.24 8.29 -3.30
CA LEU A 314 -0.74 9.56 -3.80
C LEU A 314 -0.09 10.75 -3.10
N THR A 315 0.14 10.66 -1.78
CA THR A 315 0.74 11.76 -1.03
C THR A 315 2.16 12.04 -1.50
N VAL A 316 2.99 10.98 -1.61
CA VAL A 316 4.37 11.08 -2.09
C VAL A 316 4.41 11.49 -3.56
N LEU A 317 3.59 10.90 -4.43
CA LEU A 317 3.55 11.30 -5.84
C LEU A 317 3.23 12.80 -5.99
N CYS A 318 2.20 13.30 -5.30
CA CYS A 318 1.80 14.70 -5.38
C CYS A 318 2.92 15.62 -4.87
N ALA A 319 3.58 15.25 -3.77
CA ALA A 319 4.74 15.98 -3.26
C ALA A 319 5.92 15.97 -4.25
N ALA A 320 6.18 14.82 -4.89
CA ALA A 320 7.23 14.68 -5.90
C ALA A 320 6.95 15.53 -7.15
N ILE A 321 5.71 15.58 -7.65
CA ILE A 321 5.34 16.45 -8.78
C ILE A 321 5.53 17.93 -8.41
N ASN A 322 5.13 18.33 -7.20
CA ASN A 322 5.36 19.68 -6.70
C ASN A 322 6.86 20.02 -6.63
N LYS A 323 7.68 19.09 -6.12
CA LYS A 323 9.14 19.24 -6.07
C LYS A 323 9.77 19.34 -7.47
N ALA A 324 9.26 18.56 -8.43
CA ALA A 324 9.70 18.61 -9.83
C ALA A 324 9.33 19.92 -10.54
N GLY A 325 8.26 20.60 -10.08
CA GLY A 325 7.78 21.86 -10.67
C GLY A 325 7.08 21.69 -12.03
N LYS A 326 6.99 20.48 -12.56
CA LYS A 326 6.39 20.14 -13.86
C LYS A 326 5.90 18.69 -13.89
N THR A 327 5.04 18.38 -14.85
CA THR A 327 4.45 17.04 -15.03
C THR A 327 5.16 16.19 -16.09
N ASP A 328 6.44 16.50 -16.37
CA ASP A 328 7.28 15.73 -17.29
C ASP A 328 7.64 14.37 -16.65
N PRO A 329 7.44 13.22 -17.32
CA PRO A 329 7.64 11.90 -16.71
C PRO A 329 9.02 11.72 -16.08
N ALA A 330 10.09 12.12 -16.77
CA ALA A 330 11.46 11.97 -16.27
C ALA A 330 11.67 12.79 -14.99
N ALA A 331 11.19 14.04 -14.95
CA ALA A 331 11.29 14.87 -13.75
C ALA A 331 10.46 14.33 -12.57
N ILE A 332 9.26 13.78 -12.82
CA ILE A 332 8.48 13.13 -11.76
C ILE A 332 9.25 11.93 -11.21
N ARG A 333 9.77 11.08 -12.09
CA ARG A 333 10.59 9.93 -11.72
C ARG A 333 11.79 10.34 -10.86
N GLU A 334 12.56 11.33 -11.30
CA GLU A 334 13.72 11.84 -10.55
C GLU A 334 13.31 12.35 -9.16
N ALA A 335 12.17 13.04 -9.06
CA ALA A 335 11.66 13.52 -7.78
C ALA A 335 11.21 12.38 -6.84
N ILE A 336 10.61 11.30 -7.37
CA ILE A 336 10.25 10.12 -6.59
C ILE A 336 11.52 9.44 -6.06
N ILE A 337 12.48 9.12 -6.92
CA ILE A 337 13.76 8.49 -6.52
C ILE A 337 14.52 9.38 -5.51
N GLY A 338 14.46 10.70 -5.69
CA GLY A 338 15.06 11.68 -4.79
C GLY A 338 14.29 11.92 -3.49
N THR A 339 13.27 11.11 -3.16
CA THR A 339 12.52 11.21 -1.91
C THR A 339 13.23 10.44 -0.80
N LYS A 340 13.64 11.16 0.24
CA LYS A 340 14.31 10.64 1.44
C LYS A 340 13.68 11.27 2.68
N GLY A 341 13.49 10.48 3.73
CA GLY A 341 12.94 10.95 5.00
C GLY A 341 11.46 11.34 4.96
N PHE A 342 10.69 10.89 3.96
CA PHE A 342 9.27 11.24 3.87
C PHE A 342 8.46 10.33 4.82
N ALA A 343 7.86 10.91 5.86
CA ALA A 343 7.04 10.17 6.82
C ALA A 343 5.66 9.85 6.21
N GLY A 344 5.44 8.58 5.86
CA GLY A 344 4.15 8.04 5.44
C GLY A 344 3.49 7.20 6.55
N ALA A 345 2.27 6.74 6.27
CA ALA A 345 1.52 5.86 7.16
C ALA A 345 2.19 4.50 7.35
N GLU A 346 2.85 3.96 6.33
CA GLU A 346 3.53 2.65 6.37
C GLU A 346 4.96 2.73 6.93
N GLY A 347 5.55 3.92 6.94
CA GLY A 347 6.92 4.13 7.39
C GLY A 347 7.58 5.33 6.73
N VAL A 348 8.90 5.42 6.87
CA VAL A 348 9.69 6.50 6.28
C VAL A 348 10.18 6.10 4.90
N TYR A 349 9.68 6.76 3.86
CA TYR A 349 10.06 6.50 2.47
C TYR A 349 11.46 7.04 2.15
N ASN A 350 12.31 6.15 1.67
CA ASN A 350 13.68 6.39 1.27
C ASN A 350 14.01 5.67 -0.06
N PHE A 351 13.48 6.15 -1.19
CA PHE A 351 13.56 5.43 -2.47
C PHE A 351 14.99 5.05 -2.90
N ASP A 352 15.21 3.77 -3.19
CA ASP A 352 16.44 3.29 -3.80
C ASP A 352 16.46 3.55 -5.34
N ALA A 353 17.52 3.11 -6.02
CA ALA A 353 17.63 3.27 -7.47
C ALA A 353 16.68 2.37 -8.28
N ASN A 354 16.17 1.29 -7.68
CA ASN A 354 15.26 0.32 -8.31
C ASN A 354 13.79 0.72 -8.17
N GLY A 355 13.48 1.69 -7.30
CA GLY A 355 12.13 2.18 -7.05
C GLY A 355 11.48 1.62 -5.78
N ASP A 356 12.25 1.04 -4.87
CA ASP A 356 11.78 0.58 -3.57
C ASP A 356 11.86 1.69 -2.51
N GLY A 357 10.72 2.06 -1.93
CA GLY A 357 10.61 3.15 -0.96
C GLY A 357 10.79 2.75 0.51
N LEU A 358 10.42 1.51 0.86
CA LEU A 358 10.39 0.99 2.22
C LEU A 358 11.25 -0.27 2.32
N HIS A 359 12.07 -0.34 3.37
CA HIS A 359 13.14 -1.35 3.49
C HIS A 359 12.96 -2.24 4.73
N GLY A 360 11.78 -2.21 5.33
CA GLY A 360 11.50 -2.84 6.62
C GLY A 360 10.04 -3.18 6.80
N TYR A 361 9.75 -4.00 7.80
CA TYR A 361 8.39 -4.38 8.17
C TYR A 361 8.13 -4.15 9.66
N ASN A 362 6.88 -3.78 9.95
CA ASN A 362 6.35 -3.92 11.31
C ASN A 362 6.07 -5.39 11.59
N ILE A 363 6.30 -5.81 12.83
CA ILE A 363 5.79 -7.05 13.38
C ILE A 363 4.60 -6.72 14.27
N VAL A 364 3.55 -7.51 14.13
CA VAL A 364 2.31 -7.36 14.88
C VAL A 364 1.84 -8.71 15.41
N ARG A 365 0.99 -8.66 16.44
CA ARG A 365 0.33 -9.83 17.04
C ARG A 365 -1.19 -9.69 16.96
N ASN A 366 -1.88 -10.78 16.65
CA ASN A 366 -3.34 -10.84 16.70
C ASN A 366 -3.82 -11.22 18.12
N GLU A 367 -4.19 -10.23 18.92
CA GLU A 367 -4.75 -10.41 20.26
C GLU A 367 -6.28 -10.41 20.21
N LYS A 368 -6.85 -11.60 19.99
CA LYS A 368 -8.31 -11.83 19.96
C LYS A 368 -9.05 -10.93 18.94
N GLY A 369 -8.44 -10.75 17.78
CA GLY A 369 -8.98 -9.92 16.69
C GLY A 369 -8.42 -8.50 16.67
N ASN A 370 -7.72 -8.07 17.72
CA ASN A 370 -7.03 -6.78 17.75
C ASN A 370 -5.58 -6.97 17.26
N ILE A 371 -5.20 -6.25 16.22
CA ILE A 371 -3.81 -6.25 15.75
C ILE A 371 -3.01 -5.26 16.60
N VAL A 372 -2.06 -5.79 17.36
CA VAL A 372 -1.21 -5.03 18.29
C VAL A 372 0.19 -4.94 17.71
N TYR A 373 0.73 -3.73 17.63
CA TYR A 373 2.10 -3.48 17.21
C TYR A 373 3.10 -4.04 18.24
N ASP A 374 4.13 -4.75 17.75
CA ASP A 374 5.23 -5.26 18.57
C ASP A 374 6.47 -4.37 18.37
N LYS A 375 7.07 -4.43 17.18
CA LYS A 375 8.27 -3.68 16.82
C LYS A 375 8.41 -3.52 15.32
N HIS A 376 9.28 -2.60 14.90
CA HIS A 376 9.68 -2.42 13.51
C HIS A 376 11.09 -3.00 13.30
N ILE A 377 11.30 -3.66 12.17
CA ILE A 377 12.62 -4.10 11.72
C ILE A 377 12.86 -3.48 10.35
N ASP A 378 13.90 -2.65 10.25
CA ASP A 378 14.32 -1.99 9.02
C ASP A 378 15.68 -2.51 8.57
N PHE A 379 15.89 -2.58 7.26
CA PHE A 379 17.11 -3.04 6.66
C PHE A 379 17.77 -1.90 5.87
N THR A 380 19.09 -1.84 5.92
CA THR A 380 19.88 -0.77 5.30
C THR A 380 20.84 -1.28 4.22
N ASP A 381 20.78 -2.58 3.93
CA ASP A 381 21.67 -3.30 3.02
C ASP A 381 21.17 -3.42 1.58
#